data_AF-A0A537IQK5-F1
#
_entry.id   AF-A0A537IQK5-F1
#
_cell.length_a   1.000
_cell.length_b   1.000
_cell.length_c   1.000
_cell.angle_alpha   90.00
_cell.angle_beta   90.00
_cell.angle_gamma   90.00
#
_symmetry.space_group_name_H-M   'P 1'
#
loop_
_entity.id
_entity.type
_entity.pdbx_description
1 polymer ?
#
loop_
_entity_poly.entity_id
_entity_poly.type
_entity_poly.pdbx_seq_one_letter_code
_entity_poly.pdbx_strand_id
1 'polypeptide(L)'
;MRLYISDRWHKPGWYGRPGFAPTTQPYDLRDSRWVGVANVETLHADGTKPYAVYTFTCDPYPTFAIAGVLTHNCEHHFLPFHGVAHVGYIPQGRILGVSKVARLVEILARRPQVQERLTTQIADFLCQGGLNAAGAGVVIEAEHLCVTMRGIKKPGSKVVTSATRGVFREDARTRAEFFAIVEGKRS
;
A
#
# COMPACT_ATOMS: atom_id res chain seq x y z
N MET A 1 -7.09 10.43 -13.03
CA MET A 1 -6.31 9.40 -12.32
C MET A 1 -6.97 8.05 -12.50
N ARG A 2 -6.27 7.04 -13.02
CA ARG A 2 -6.81 5.69 -13.26
C ARG A 2 -6.24 4.73 -12.20
N LEU A 3 -7.11 4.09 -11.42
CA LEU A 3 -6.77 3.04 -10.46
C LEU A 3 -7.01 1.67 -11.08
N TYR A 4 -6.20 0.71 -10.67
CA TYR A 4 -6.28 -0.67 -11.08
C TYR A 4 -7.25 -1.41 -10.16
N ILE A 5 -8.45 -1.75 -10.66
CA ILE A 5 -9.50 -2.38 -9.84
C ILE A 5 -10.05 -3.56 -10.63
N SER A 6 -10.14 -4.73 -9.98
CA SER A 6 -10.88 -5.87 -10.53
C SER A 6 -12.37 -5.53 -10.56
N ASP A 7 -12.99 -5.62 -11.74
CA ASP A 7 -14.36 -5.17 -11.98
C ASP A 7 -15.41 -6.29 -11.81
N ARG A 8 -14.99 -7.49 -11.44
CA ARG A 8 -15.87 -8.68 -11.34
C ARG A 8 -15.90 -9.39 -9.99
N TRP A 9 -15.22 -8.89 -8.95
CA TRP A 9 -15.16 -9.57 -7.63
C TRP A 9 -16.54 -9.80 -6.98
N HIS A 10 -17.56 -9.02 -7.38
CA HIS A 10 -18.93 -9.12 -6.89
C HIS A 10 -19.86 -9.93 -7.82
N LYS A 11 -19.36 -10.50 -8.93
CA LYS A 11 -20.16 -11.25 -9.91
C LYS A 11 -20.02 -12.76 -9.71
N PRO A 12 -21.10 -13.55 -9.87
CA PRO A 12 -21.03 -15.00 -9.89
C PRO A 12 -20.06 -15.50 -10.96
N GLY A 13 -19.20 -16.48 -10.65
CA GLY A 13 -18.24 -17.07 -11.60
C GLY A 13 -16.90 -16.33 -11.77
N TRP A 14 -16.58 -15.35 -10.93
CA TRP A 14 -15.32 -14.58 -11.00
C TRP A 14 -14.05 -15.44 -10.90
N TYR A 15 -14.15 -16.62 -10.29
CA TYR A 15 -13.09 -17.62 -10.16
C TYR A 15 -12.71 -18.32 -11.49
N GLY A 16 -13.49 -18.13 -12.56
CA GLY A 16 -13.37 -18.93 -13.80
C GLY A 16 -12.33 -18.47 -14.82
N ARG A 17 -11.68 -17.30 -14.66
CA ARG A 17 -10.67 -16.79 -15.62
C ARG A 17 -9.46 -16.10 -14.97
N PRO A 18 -8.70 -16.80 -14.11
CA PRO A 18 -7.43 -16.26 -13.62
C PRO A 18 -6.41 -16.08 -14.75
N GLY A 19 -5.66 -14.98 -14.76
CA GLY A 19 -4.50 -14.81 -15.65
C GLY A 19 -4.25 -13.39 -16.15
N PHE A 20 -3.10 -13.21 -16.81
CA PHE A 20 -2.72 -11.97 -17.47
C PHE A 20 -3.36 -11.87 -18.86
N ALA A 21 -3.76 -10.66 -19.24
CA ALA A 21 -4.13 -10.36 -20.60
C ALA A 21 -2.88 -10.50 -21.48
N PRO A 22 -2.98 -11.10 -22.67
CA PRO A 22 -1.89 -11.08 -23.64
C PRO A 22 -1.81 -9.69 -24.26
N THR A 23 -1.38 -8.69 -23.48
CA THR A 23 -1.16 -7.31 -23.90
C THR A 23 0.34 -7.00 -23.83
N THR A 24 0.74 -5.84 -24.35
CA THR A 24 2.14 -5.37 -24.35
C THR A 24 2.70 -5.06 -22.95
N GLN A 25 1.88 -5.16 -21.90
CA GLN A 25 2.29 -4.96 -20.52
C GLN A 25 2.21 -6.29 -19.73
N PRO A 26 3.34 -6.80 -19.21
CA PRO A 26 3.43 -8.16 -18.64
C PRO A 26 2.69 -8.37 -17.30
N TYR A 27 1.87 -7.40 -16.86
CA TYR A 27 1.22 -7.38 -15.55
C TYR A 27 -0.26 -6.96 -15.62
N ASP A 28 -0.85 -6.87 -16.81
CA ASP A 28 -2.27 -6.53 -16.99
C ASP A 28 -3.14 -7.77 -16.75
N LEU A 29 -4.09 -7.74 -15.83
CA LEU A 29 -4.95 -8.84 -15.42
C LEU A 29 -6.19 -8.83 -16.32
N ARG A 30 -6.62 -10.01 -16.80
CA ARG A 30 -7.77 -10.15 -17.73
C ARG A 30 -9.06 -9.52 -17.24
N ASP A 31 -9.24 -9.42 -15.92
CA ASP A 31 -10.46 -9.00 -15.24
C ASP A 31 -10.27 -7.72 -14.43
N SER A 32 -9.40 -6.84 -14.93
CA SER A 32 -9.15 -5.53 -14.34
C SER A 32 -9.36 -4.44 -15.38
N ARG A 33 -9.91 -3.33 -14.92
CA ARG A 33 -10.02 -2.12 -15.73
C ARG A 33 -9.43 -0.96 -14.97
N TRP A 34 -8.93 0.00 -15.74
CA TRP A 34 -8.58 1.31 -15.24
C TRP A 34 -9.85 2.07 -14.85
N VAL A 35 -10.13 2.18 -13.56
CA VAL A 35 -11.28 2.93 -13.04
C VAL A 35 -10.81 4.29 -12.53
N GLY A 36 -11.51 5.37 -12.89
CA GLY A 36 -11.27 6.67 -12.28
C GLY A 36 -11.47 6.60 -10.77
N VAL A 37 -10.66 7.30 -9.96
CA VAL A 37 -10.91 7.41 -8.50
C VAL A 37 -12.16 8.25 -8.32
N ALA A 38 -13.32 7.61 -8.36
CA ALA A 38 -14.59 8.29 -8.14
C ALA A 38 -14.73 8.56 -6.63
N ASN A 39 -14.76 9.86 -6.32
CA ASN A 39 -15.06 10.49 -5.04
C ASN A 39 -13.92 10.46 -4.00
N VAL A 40 -12.93 11.33 -4.23
CA VAL A 40 -12.32 12.07 -3.12
C VAL A 40 -13.38 13.06 -2.63
N GLU A 41 -14.01 12.79 -1.49
CA GLU A 41 -14.84 13.79 -0.83
C GLU A 41 -13.93 14.86 -0.25
N THR A 42 -14.10 16.10 -0.70
CA THR A 42 -13.43 17.26 -0.14
C THR A 42 -14.05 17.56 1.22
N LEU A 43 -13.53 16.94 2.27
CA LEU A 43 -13.73 17.48 3.62
C LEU A 43 -12.74 18.63 3.79
N HIS A 44 -13.26 19.85 3.95
CA HIS A 44 -12.45 21.02 4.21
C HIS A 44 -11.79 20.87 5.60
N ALA A 45 -10.50 20.57 5.62
CA ALA A 45 -9.69 20.65 6.85
C ALA A 45 -9.31 22.12 7.07
N ASP A 46 -9.75 22.68 8.20
CA ASP A 46 -9.64 24.06 8.67
C ASP A 46 -8.23 24.44 9.19
N GLY A 47 -7.18 23.85 8.64
CA GLY A 47 -5.79 24.31 8.80
C GLY A 47 -5.12 24.02 10.14
N THR A 48 -5.81 23.43 11.13
CA THR A 48 -5.19 22.95 12.38
C THR A 48 -4.69 21.52 12.22
N LYS A 49 -3.39 21.35 11.86
CA LYS A 49 -2.71 20.08 11.51
C LYS A 49 -3.34 18.79 12.12
N PRO A 50 -4.30 18.13 11.45
CA PRO A 50 -4.70 16.78 11.81
C PRO A 50 -3.96 15.86 10.83
N TYR A 51 -2.76 15.41 11.17
CA TYR A 51 -2.20 14.27 10.44
C TYR A 51 -2.85 13.01 11.01
N ALA A 52 -3.57 12.28 10.17
CA ALA A 52 -4.19 11.03 10.58
C ALA A 52 -3.21 9.89 10.30
N VAL A 53 -2.69 9.27 11.36
CA VAL A 53 -1.84 8.07 11.23
C VAL A 53 -2.72 6.84 11.18
N TYR A 54 -2.83 6.29 9.99
CA TYR A 54 -3.50 5.03 9.75
C TYR A 54 -2.52 3.87 9.82
N THR A 55 -3.00 2.72 10.25
CA THR A 55 -2.19 1.51 10.38
C THR A 55 -2.99 0.37 9.78
N PHE A 56 -2.37 -0.39 8.89
CA PHE A 56 -3.01 -1.47 8.16
C PHE A 56 -2.12 -2.69 8.18
N THR A 57 -2.66 -3.84 8.57
CA THR A 57 -1.95 -5.11 8.47
C THR A 57 -2.12 -5.65 7.05
N CYS A 58 -1.02 -5.80 6.32
CA CYS A 58 -0.91 -6.62 5.14
C CYS A 58 -0.76 -8.08 5.56
N ASP A 59 -1.84 -8.70 6.05
CA ASP A 59 -1.81 -10.13 6.37
C ASP A 59 -1.64 -10.96 5.08
N PRO A 60 -0.90 -12.09 5.14
CA PRO A 60 -0.84 -12.98 4.00
C PRO A 60 -2.21 -13.65 3.89
N TYR A 61 -3.00 -13.27 2.89
CA TYR A 61 -4.08 -14.18 2.48
C TYR A 61 -3.43 -15.50 2.09
N PRO A 62 -3.93 -16.66 2.58
CA PRO A 62 -3.42 -17.97 2.17
C PRO A 62 -3.78 -18.18 0.71
N THR A 63 -2.93 -17.67 -0.17
CA THR A 63 -3.08 -17.73 -1.63
C THR A 63 -1.70 -18.02 -2.21
N PHE A 64 -1.11 -19.12 -1.75
CA PHE A 64 -0.15 -19.85 -2.57
C PHE A 64 -0.84 -20.10 -3.91
N ALA A 65 -0.26 -19.58 -5.01
CA ALA A 65 -0.71 -19.64 -6.40
C ALA A 65 -1.91 -20.58 -6.73
N ILE A 66 -3.10 -20.26 -6.24
CA ILE A 66 -4.36 -20.95 -6.52
C ILE A 66 -5.42 -19.83 -6.58
N ALA A 67 -6.14 -19.75 -7.71
CA ALA A 67 -7.10 -18.71 -8.09
C ALA A 67 -6.56 -17.39 -8.71
N GLY A 68 -5.27 -17.32 -9.07
CA GLY A 68 -4.75 -16.32 -10.01
C GLY A 68 -4.80 -14.84 -9.59
N VAL A 69 -4.80 -14.57 -8.29
CA VAL A 69 -4.60 -13.22 -7.73
C VAL A 69 -3.28 -13.21 -6.98
N LEU A 70 -2.32 -12.41 -7.43
CA LEU A 70 -1.06 -12.19 -6.73
C LEU A 70 -1.29 -11.20 -5.57
N THR A 71 -1.03 -11.63 -4.34
CA THR A 71 -1.09 -10.78 -3.14
C THR A 71 0.30 -10.62 -2.52
N HIS A 72 0.79 -9.39 -2.40
CA HIS A 72 1.99 -9.00 -1.61
C HIS A 72 3.19 -9.95 -1.76
N ASN A 73 3.64 -10.22 -2.99
CA ASN A 73 4.71 -11.18 -3.25
C ASN A 73 6.04 -10.48 -3.49
N CYS A 74 7.12 -11.01 -2.90
CA CYS A 74 8.46 -10.58 -3.22
C CYS A 74 8.78 -10.94 -4.68
N GLU A 75 9.15 -9.97 -5.51
CA GLU A 75 9.38 -10.19 -6.94
C GLU A 75 10.53 -11.17 -7.24
N HIS A 76 11.47 -11.32 -6.31
CA HIS A 76 12.61 -12.22 -6.46
C HIS A 76 12.23 -13.71 -6.40
N HIS A 77 11.20 -14.04 -5.63
CA HIS A 77 10.92 -15.43 -5.25
C HIS A 77 9.45 -15.81 -5.39
N PHE A 78 8.58 -14.85 -5.71
CA PHE A 78 7.13 -15.03 -5.77
C PHE A 78 6.56 -15.67 -4.49
N LEU A 79 7.21 -15.38 -3.36
CA LEU A 79 6.77 -15.77 -2.03
C LEU A 79 6.19 -14.54 -1.33
N PRO A 80 5.11 -14.72 -0.55
CA PRO A 80 4.50 -13.61 0.18
C PRO A 80 5.47 -12.93 1.14
N PHE A 81 5.26 -11.63 1.35
CA PHE A 81 5.67 -10.92 2.55
C PHE A 81 4.42 -10.32 3.20
N HIS A 82 4.40 -10.28 4.53
CA HIS A 82 3.24 -9.84 5.30
C HIS A 82 3.66 -9.01 6.52
N GLY A 83 2.81 -8.10 6.96
CA GLY A 83 3.17 -7.21 8.05
C GLY A 83 2.25 -6.01 8.19
N VAL A 84 2.76 -4.85 8.59
CA VAL A 84 1.98 -3.66 8.90
C VAL A 84 2.51 -2.45 8.12
N ALA A 85 1.62 -1.71 7.48
CA ALA A 85 1.87 -0.41 6.88
C ALA A 85 1.25 0.69 7.73
N HIS A 86 2.07 1.59 8.23
CA HIS A 86 1.67 2.85 8.86
C HIS A 86 1.73 3.95 7.81
N VAL A 87 0.63 4.69 7.66
CA VAL A 87 0.47 5.74 6.64
C VAL A 87 -0.06 6.99 7.31
N GLY A 88 0.72 8.06 7.31
CA GLY A 88 0.32 9.39 7.73
C GLY A 88 0.42 10.38 6.57
N TYR A 89 -0.48 11.36 6.52
CA TYR A 89 -0.37 12.47 5.58
C TYR A 89 -0.95 13.76 6.19
N ILE A 90 -0.51 14.90 5.65
CA ILE A 90 -1.06 16.22 5.98
C ILE A 90 -1.94 16.65 4.80
N PRO A 91 -3.26 16.84 5.00
CA PRO A 91 -4.15 17.23 3.93
C PRO A 91 -3.83 18.64 3.42
N GLN A 92 -4.07 18.87 2.13
CA GLN A 92 -4.03 20.20 1.52
C GLN A 92 -5.37 20.48 0.82
N GLY A 93 -6.38 20.82 1.63
CA GLY A 93 -7.74 21.07 1.15
C GLY A 93 -8.52 19.82 0.73
N ARG A 94 -7.93 18.61 0.80
CA ARG A 94 -8.60 17.32 0.51
C ARG A 94 -8.24 16.28 1.57
N ILE A 95 -9.23 15.49 1.99
CA ILE A 95 -9.05 14.39 2.93
C ILE A 95 -9.49 13.10 2.24
N LEU A 96 -8.71 12.04 2.42
CA LEU A 96 -9.04 10.70 1.99
C LEU A 96 -9.69 9.93 3.15
N GLY A 97 -10.86 9.33 2.90
CA GLY A 97 -11.49 8.46 3.90
C GLY A 97 -10.61 7.25 4.26
N VAL A 98 -10.66 6.81 5.52
CA VAL A 98 -9.77 5.76 6.09
C VAL A 98 -9.71 4.50 5.23
N SER A 99 -10.87 3.99 4.79
CA SER A 99 -10.97 2.79 3.95
C SER A 99 -10.27 2.94 2.59
N LYS A 100 -10.02 4.15 2.11
CA LYS A 100 -9.39 4.40 0.80
C LYS A 100 -7.87 4.42 0.94
N VAL A 101 -7.35 4.82 2.11
CA VAL A 101 -5.93 4.66 2.44
C VAL A 101 -5.59 3.16 2.51
N ALA A 102 -6.42 2.35 3.15
CA ALA A 102 -6.27 0.88 3.17
C ALA A 102 -6.23 0.29 1.74
N ARG A 103 -7.23 0.66 0.92
CA ARG A 103 -7.32 0.20 -0.48
C ARG A 103 -6.13 0.63 -1.32
N LEU A 104 -5.56 1.81 -1.09
CA LEU A 104 -4.34 2.25 -1.78
C LEU A 104 -3.18 1.30 -1.51
N VAL A 105 -2.94 0.97 -0.24
CA VAL A 105 -1.88 0.03 0.16
C VAL A 105 -2.10 -1.34 -0.49
N GLU A 106 -3.31 -1.87 -0.43
CA GLU A 106 -3.65 -3.15 -1.06
C GLU A 106 -3.42 -3.14 -2.57
N ILE A 107 -3.95 -2.15 -3.30
CA ILE A 107 -3.84 -2.07 -4.76
C ILE A 107 -2.38 -2.03 -5.19
N LEU A 108 -1.56 -1.20 -4.53
CA LEU A 108 -0.14 -1.08 -4.87
C LEU A 108 0.65 -2.34 -4.57
N ALA A 109 0.20 -3.16 -3.62
CA ALA A 109 0.92 -4.34 -3.19
C ALA A 109 0.41 -5.65 -3.84
N ARG A 110 -0.71 -5.65 -4.55
CA ARG A 110 -1.25 -6.77 -5.35
C ARG A 110 -0.49 -6.98 -6.68
N ARG A 111 0.83 -7.07 -6.61
CA ARG A 111 1.75 -7.38 -7.72
C ARG A 111 3.08 -7.88 -7.16
N PRO A 112 3.96 -8.48 -7.97
CA PRO A 112 5.35 -8.70 -7.56
C PRO A 112 5.96 -7.37 -7.13
N GLN A 113 6.54 -7.35 -5.93
CA GLN A 113 6.98 -6.14 -5.27
C GLN A 113 8.33 -6.28 -4.59
N VAL A 114 8.92 -5.11 -4.39
CA VAL A 114 10.03 -4.85 -3.45
C VAL A 114 9.47 -3.94 -2.37
N GLN A 115 9.70 -4.24 -1.09
CA GLN A 115 9.05 -3.52 0.01
C GLN A 115 9.39 -2.03 -0.01
N GLU A 116 10.64 -1.68 -0.28
CA GLU A 116 11.17 -0.32 -0.43
C GLU A 116 10.42 0.46 -1.52
N ARG A 117 10.14 -0.22 -2.64
CA ARG A 117 9.40 0.34 -3.77
C ARG A 117 7.94 0.56 -3.39
N LEU A 118 7.31 -0.41 -2.74
CA LEU A 118 5.95 -0.28 -2.26
C LEU A 118 5.80 0.91 -1.29
N THR A 119 6.70 1.03 -0.31
CA THR A 119 6.71 2.15 0.66
C THR A 119 6.81 3.50 -0.06
N THR A 120 7.72 3.61 -1.02
CA THR A 120 7.91 4.81 -1.84
C THR A 120 6.66 5.15 -2.67
N GLN A 121 6.07 4.16 -3.34
CA GLN A 121 4.89 4.34 -4.18
C GLN A 121 3.68 4.85 -3.40
N ILE A 122 3.47 4.38 -2.17
CA ILE A 122 2.37 4.86 -1.32
C ILE A 122 2.58 6.34 -0.97
N ALA A 123 3.78 6.72 -0.55
CA ALA A 123 4.10 8.11 -0.19
C ALA A 123 3.98 9.05 -1.40
N ASP A 124 4.49 8.63 -2.56
CA ASP A 124 4.40 9.39 -3.81
C ASP A 124 2.95 9.54 -4.26
N PHE A 125 2.13 8.49 -4.16
CA PHE A 125 0.73 8.57 -4.56
C PHE A 125 -0.08 9.57 -3.71
N LEU A 126 0.20 9.67 -2.41
CA LEU A 126 -0.48 10.61 -1.52
C LEU A 126 -0.15 12.07 -1.85
N CYS A 127 1.11 12.35 -2.21
CA CYS A 127 1.56 13.71 -2.52
C CYS A 127 1.37 14.12 -3.99
N GLN A 128 1.67 13.23 -4.94
CA GLN A 128 1.70 13.55 -6.38
C GLN A 128 0.44 13.05 -7.13
N GLY A 129 -0.38 12.23 -6.48
CA GLY A 129 -1.65 11.76 -7.03
C GLY A 129 -2.77 12.80 -6.91
N GLY A 130 -4.00 12.32 -7.01
CA GLY A 130 -5.20 13.17 -6.95
C GLY A 130 -5.50 13.79 -5.57
N LEU A 131 -4.84 13.33 -4.51
CA LEU A 131 -5.01 13.88 -3.17
C LEU A 131 -4.21 15.17 -2.98
N ASN A 132 -3.04 15.29 -3.62
CA ASN A 132 -2.13 16.43 -3.50
C ASN A 132 -1.83 16.82 -2.05
N ALA A 133 -1.52 15.84 -1.19
CA ALA A 133 -1.22 16.10 0.21
C ALA A 133 0.05 16.96 0.36
N ALA A 134 0.04 17.89 1.33
CA ALA A 134 1.19 18.75 1.64
C ALA A 134 2.43 17.94 2.09
N GLY A 135 2.20 16.74 2.63
CA GLY A 135 3.26 15.80 2.93
C GLY A 135 2.69 14.45 3.31
N ALA A 136 3.53 13.41 3.21
CA ALA A 136 3.18 12.05 3.59
C ALA A 136 4.36 11.34 4.27
N GLY A 137 4.06 10.49 5.24
CA GLY A 137 4.98 9.58 5.90
C GLY A 137 4.43 8.16 5.83
N VAL A 138 5.25 7.21 5.38
CA VAL A 138 4.88 5.80 5.27
C VAL A 138 5.97 4.97 5.93
N VAL A 139 5.58 4.02 6.77
CA VAL A 139 6.46 2.99 7.34
C VAL A 139 5.83 1.64 7.05
N ILE A 140 6.59 0.70 6.50
CA ILE A 140 6.15 -0.69 6.36
C ILE A 140 7.11 -1.55 7.16
N GLU A 141 6.55 -2.45 7.97
CA GLU A 141 7.26 -3.48 8.69
C GLU A 141 6.69 -4.82 8.26
N ALA A 142 7.51 -5.72 7.69
CA ALA A 142 7.01 -7.00 7.20
C ALA A 142 8.01 -8.14 7.38
N GLU A 143 7.47 -9.34 7.59
CA GLU A 143 8.17 -10.61 7.50
C GLU A 143 8.09 -11.14 6.06
N HIS A 144 9.20 -11.67 5.57
CA HIS A 144 9.32 -12.16 4.20
C HIS A 144 9.44 -13.68 4.19
N LEU A 145 8.48 -14.38 3.60
CA LEU A 145 8.49 -15.84 3.57
C LEU A 145 9.66 -16.40 2.72
N CYS A 146 10.23 -15.59 1.82
CA CYS A 146 11.45 -15.94 1.10
C CYS A 146 12.70 -16.00 2.00
N VAL A 147 12.67 -15.33 3.15
CA VAL A 147 13.72 -15.34 4.19
C VAL A 147 13.38 -16.36 5.29
N THR A 148 12.09 -16.51 5.62
CA THR A 148 11.62 -17.38 6.71
C THR A 148 11.56 -18.86 6.34
N MET A 149 10.94 -19.20 5.19
CA MET A 149 10.63 -20.61 4.86
C MET A 149 11.74 -21.30 4.07
N ARG A 150 12.65 -20.54 3.47
CA ARG A 150 13.73 -21.06 2.63
C ARG A 150 15.03 -20.28 2.80
N GLY A 151 16.10 -20.79 2.18
CA GLY A 151 17.41 -20.15 2.23
C GLY A 151 17.93 -20.04 3.65
N ILE A 152 18.11 -18.80 4.13
CA ILE A 152 18.72 -18.48 5.43
C ILE A 152 17.83 -18.83 6.64
N LYS A 153 16.52 -19.06 6.44
CA LYS A 153 15.55 -19.54 7.45
C LYS A 153 15.59 -18.74 8.76
N LYS A 154 15.22 -17.47 8.71
CA LYS A 154 15.17 -16.57 9.88
C LYS A 154 13.72 -16.18 10.21
N PRO A 155 12.94 -17.08 10.85
CA PRO A 155 11.57 -16.77 11.26
C PRO A 155 11.52 -15.60 12.23
N GLY A 156 10.48 -14.78 12.12
CA GLY A 156 10.29 -13.59 12.96
C GLY A 156 11.22 -12.41 12.62
N SER A 157 12.10 -12.56 11.62
CA SER A 157 12.90 -11.45 11.11
C SER A 157 12.01 -10.49 10.33
N LYS A 158 11.92 -9.24 10.79
CA LYS A 158 11.14 -8.19 10.15
C LYS A 158 12.02 -7.18 9.45
N VAL A 159 11.63 -6.79 8.24
CA VAL A 159 12.24 -5.71 7.48
C VAL A 159 11.39 -4.45 7.65
N VAL A 160 12.03 -3.35 8.01
CA VAL A 160 11.38 -2.04 8.17
C VAL A 160 11.86 -1.10 7.06
N THR A 161 10.92 -0.49 6.35
CA THR A 161 11.16 0.51 5.31
C THR A 161 10.35 1.76 5.60
N SER A 162 10.88 2.93 5.25
CA SER A 162 10.18 4.21 5.45
C SER A 162 10.36 5.16 4.27
N ALA A 163 9.32 5.94 3.97
CA ALA A 163 9.35 6.98 2.95
C ALA A 163 8.62 8.24 3.44
N THR A 164 9.26 9.40 3.29
CA THR A 164 8.69 10.71 3.65
C THR A 164 8.69 11.67 2.47
N ARG A 165 7.66 12.51 2.36
CA ARG A 165 7.46 13.52 1.30
C ARG A 165 6.92 14.83 1.86
N GLY A 166 7.18 15.93 1.15
CA GLY A 166 6.73 17.28 1.49
C GLY A 166 7.09 17.65 2.93
N VAL A 167 6.11 18.15 3.69
CA VAL A 167 6.29 18.59 5.07
C VAL A 167 6.93 17.52 5.98
N PHE A 168 6.68 16.22 5.77
CA PHE A 168 7.34 15.16 6.56
C PHE A 168 8.84 15.04 6.25
N ARG A 169 9.28 15.42 5.06
CA ARG A 169 10.69 15.46 4.69
C ARG A 169 11.35 16.76 5.13
N GLU A 170 10.63 17.88 5.01
CA GLU A 170 11.14 19.23 5.24
C GLU A 170 11.17 19.63 6.72
N ASP A 171 10.15 19.28 7.50
CA ASP A 171 10.09 19.59 8.94
C ASP A 171 10.46 18.37 9.79
N ALA A 172 11.62 18.45 10.46
CA ALA A 172 12.11 17.40 11.35
C ALA A 172 11.17 17.13 12.54
N ARG A 173 10.40 18.13 13.01
CA ARG A 173 9.49 17.97 14.14
C ARG A 173 8.28 17.12 13.76
N THR A 174 7.67 17.41 12.61
CA THR A 174 6.56 16.61 12.06
C THR A 174 7.01 15.17 11.77
N ARG A 175 8.24 15.00 11.28
CA ARG A 175 8.80 13.66 11.07
C ARG A 175 8.99 12.90 12.38
N ALA A 176 9.56 13.55 13.40
CA ALA A 176 9.79 12.94 14.70
C ALA A 176 8.47 12.55 15.39
N GLU A 177 7.47 13.43 15.32
CA GLU A 177 6.13 13.21 15.85
C GLU A 177 5.45 12.00 15.19
N PHE A 178 5.55 11.88 13.86
CA PHE A 178 5.04 10.72 13.13
C PHE A 178 5.72 9.41 13.56
N PHE A 179 7.06 9.38 13.64
CA PHE A 179 7.77 8.19 14.06
C PHE A 179 7.48 7.81 15.52
N ALA A 180 7.35 8.79 16.42
CA ALA A 180 6.97 8.53 17.80
C ALA A 180 5.60 7.84 17.91
N ILE A 181 4.63 8.22 17.08
CA ILE A 181 3.31 7.56 17.04
C ILE A 181 3.41 6.16 16.45
N VAL A 182 4.22 5.95 15.42
CA VAL A 182 4.45 4.62 14.84
C VAL A 182 5.11 3.70 15.86
N GLU A 183 6.14 4.17 16.56
CA GLU A 183 6.83 3.41 17.61
C GLU A 183 5.93 3.11 18.80
N GLY A 184 5.09 4.05 19.23
CA GLY A 184 4.10 3.81 20.29
C GLY A 184 3.04 2.76 19.93
N LYS A 185 2.89 2.40 18.66
CA LYS A 185 2.00 1.31 18.20
C LYS A 185 2.70 -0.04 18.00
N ARG A 186 4.03 -0.11 18.19
CA ARG A 186 4.83 -1.34 18.02
C ARG A 186 4.88 -2.24 19.26
N SER A 187 4.20 -1.88 20.34
CA SER A 187 4.11 -2.63 21.61
C SER A 187 3.11 -3.77 21.56
#